data_AF-A0A8T3Y4L6-F1
#
_entry.id   AF-A0A8T3Y4L6-F1
#
_cell.length_a   1.000
_cell.length_b   1.000
_cell.length_c   1.000
_cell.angle_alpha   90.00
_cell.angle_beta   90.00
_cell.angle_gamma   90.00
#
_symmetry.space_group_name_H-M   'P 1'
#
loop_
_entity.id
_entity.type
_entity.pdbx_description
1 polymer ?
#
loop_
_entity_poly.entity_id
_entity_poly.type
_entity_poly.pdbx_seq_one_letter_code
_entity_poly.pdbx_strand_id
1 'polypeptide(L)' 'MKRGFTTVEIIAIMVVVLVLALVLIIAVTNTYRGAGQFGSCAGQNGACQAITESCPDAKPATVFTNDCKGTQKCCIPGG' A
#
# COMPACT_ATOMS: atom_id res chain seq x y z
N MET A 1 -2.55 -18.14 -46.64
CA MET A 1 -3.13 -19.15 -45.73
C MET A 1 -3.32 -18.50 -44.37
N LYS A 2 -4.55 -18.13 -43.99
CA LYS A 2 -4.86 -17.70 -42.62
C LYS A 2 -4.80 -18.95 -41.75
N ARG A 3 -3.71 -19.14 -40.99
CA ARG A 3 -3.67 -20.15 -39.92
C ARG A 3 -4.72 -19.73 -38.89
N GLY A 4 -5.86 -20.41 -38.90
CA GLY A 4 -6.85 -20.25 -37.84
C GLY A 4 -6.23 -20.77 -36.55
N PHE A 5 -6.23 -19.94 -35.50
CA PHE A 5 -5.84 -20.39 -34.18
C PHE A 5 -6.73 -21.57 -33.79
N THR A 6 -6.10 -22.68 -33.42
CA THR A 6 -6.85 -23.82 -32.89
C THR A 6 -7.40 -23.47 -31.51
N THR A 7 -8.54 -24.06 -31.12
CA THR A 7 -9.17 -23.81 -29.81
C THR A 7 -8.19 -24.01 -28.65
N VAL A 8 -7.25 -24.95 -28.80
CA VAL A 8 -6.19 -25.23 -27.82
C VAL A 8 -5.23 -24.04 -27.66
N GLU A 9 -4.81 -23.40 -28.75
CA GLU A 9 -3.94 -22.21 -28.70
C GLU A 9 -4.64 -21.03 -28.05
N ILE A 10 -5.94 -20.85 -28.31
CA ILE A 10 -6.74 -19.79 -27.68
C ILE A 10 -6.80 -20.01 -26.16
N ILE A 11 -7.06 -21.24 -25.71
CA ILE A 11 -7.09 -21.59 -24.28
C ILE A 11 -5.71 -21.35 -23.66
N ALA A 12 -4.64 -21.77 -24.31
CA ALA A 12 -3.28 -21.56 -23.81
C ALA A 12 -2.96 -20.07 -23.63
N ILE A 13 -3.33 -19.23 -24.62
CA ILE A 13 -3.15 -17.77 -24.53
C ILE A 13 -3.97 -17.19 -23.38
N MET A 14 -5.24 -17.61 -23.22
CA MET A 14 -6.09 -17.14 -22.12
C MET A 14 -5.49 -17.46 -20.74
N VAL A 15 -4.95 -18.67 -20.57
CA VAL A 15 -4.28 -19.08 -19.32
C VAL A 15 -3.05 -18.22 -19.06
N VAL A 16 -2.21 -17.99 -20.07
CA VAL A 16 -1.02 -17.12 -19.95
C VAL A 16 -1.41 -15.69 -19.56
N VAL A 17 -2.44 -15.13 -20.19
CA VAL A 17 -2.95 -13.78 -19.87
C VAL A 17 -3.47 -13.72 -18.43
N LEU A 18 -4.24 -14.72 -17.98
CA LEU A 18 -4.72 -14.81 -16.60
C LEU A 18 -3.59 -14.88 -15.58
N VAL A 19 -2.56 -15.68 -15.86
CA VAL A 19 -1.37 -15.78 -14.99
C VAL A 19 -0.63 -14.45 -14.93
N LEU A 20 -0.42 -13.78 -16.06
CA LEU A 20 0.23 -12.47 -16.10
C LEU A 20 -0.57 -11.41 -15.33
N ALA A 21 -1.90 -11.41 -15.47
CA ALA A 21 -2.78 -10.51 -14.72
C ALA A 21 -2.69 -10.76 -13.21
N LEU A 22 -2.69 -12.03 -12.78
CA LEU A 22 -2.51 -12.40 -11.36
C LEU A 22 -1.17 -11.92 -10.81
N VAL A 23 -0.08 -12.11 -11.55
CA VAL A 23 1.26 -11.64 -11.16
C VAL A 23 1.28 -10.12 -11.01
N LEU A 24 0.68 -9.38 -11.94
CA LEU A 24 0.57 -7.92 -11.86
C LEU A 24 -0.24 -7.47 -10.64
N ILE A 25 -1.38 -8.09 -10.37
CA ILE A 25 -2.20 -7.78 -9.19
C ILE A 25 -1.41 -7.99 -7.91
N ILE A 26 -0.69 -9.10 -7.78
CA ILE A 26 0.13 -9.41 -6.60
C ILE A 26 1.26 -8.38 -6.46
N ALA A 27 1.97 -8.07 -7.55
CA ALA A 27 3.04 -7.08 -7.55
C ALA A 27 2.52 -5.72 -7.07
N VAL A 28 1.44 -5.22 -7.68
CA VAL A 28 0.80 -3.95 -7.33
C VAL A 28 0.33 -3.95 -5.86
N THR A 29 -0.30 -5.03 -5.40
CA THR A 29 -0.75 -5.16 -4.01
C THR A 29 0.40 -5.12 -3.02
N ASN A 30 1.53 -5.76 -3.34
CA ASN A 30 2.74 -5.72 -2.51
C ASN A 30 3.35 -4.31 -2.49
N THR A 31 3.35 -3.59 -3.62
CA THR A 31 3.79 -2.20 -3.68
C THR A 31 2.89 -1.30 -2.82
N TYR A 32 1.57 -1.48 -2.85
CA TYR A 32 0.65 -0.72 -2.00
C TYR A 32 0.79 -1.07 -0.51
N ARG A 33 1.04 -2.33 -0.16
CA ARG A 33 1.33 -2.72 1.23
C ARG A 33 2.64 -2.08 1.73
N GLY A 34 3.66 -2.00 0.88
CA GLY A 34 4.90 -1.27 1.18
C GLY A 34 4.70 0.26 1.22
N ALA A 35 3.91 0.83 0.32
CA ALA A 35 3.60 2.27 0.30
C ALA A 35 2.79 2.71 1.52
N GLY A 36 1.86 1.88 2.00
CA GLY A 36 1.14 2.09 3.26
C GLY A 36 2.06 2.06 4.48
N GLN A 37 3.17 1.30 4.43
CA GLN A 37 4.20 1.34 5.46
C GLN A 37 4.93 2.68 5.51
N PHE A 38 5.21 3.35 4.38
CA PHE A 38 5.84 4.68 4.40
C PHE A 38 4.89 5.81 4.82
N GLY A 39 3.59 5.64 4.61
CA GLY A 39 2.56 6.62 5.00
C GLY A 39 1.98 6.41 6.41
N SER A 40 2.28 5.31 7.09
CA SER A 40 1.73 5.00 8.41
C SER A 40 2.56 5.61 9.54
N CYS A 41 1.90 5.94 10.65
CA CYS A 41 2.57 6.55 11.80
C CYS A 41 3.73 5.68 12.30
N ALA A 42 3.51 4.36 12.37
CA ALA A 42 4.51 3.40 12.82
C ALA A 42 5.73 3.31 11.87
N GLY A 43 5.51 3.39 10.55
CA GLY A 43 6.62 3.33 9.59
C GLY A 43 7.50 4.58 9.57
N GLN A 44 7.01 5.70 10.11
CA GLN A 44 7.79 6.92 10.31
C GLN A 44 8.43 7.01 11.71
N ASN A 45 8.50 5.90 12.47
CA ASN A 45 8.89 5.89 13.89
C ASN A 45 8.04 6.85 14.77
N GLY A 46 6.82 7.16 14.32
CA GLY A 46 5.89 8.01 15.04
C GLY A 46 5.07 7.24 16.07
N ALA A 47 4.60 7.96 17.09
CA ALA A 47 3.70 7.45 18.12
C ALA A 47 2.32 8.11 17.99
N CYS A 48 1.24 7.32 18.06
CA CYS A 48 -0.11 7.86 18.13
C CYS A 48 -0.38 8.42 19.54
N GLN A 49 -0.62 9.72 19.65
CA GLN A 49 -1.01 10.39 20.90
C GLN A 49 -2.39 11.04 20.76
N ALA A 50 -3.06 11.34 21.86
CA ALA A 50 -4.34 12.04 21.80
C ALA A 50 -4.18 13.41 21.12
N ILE A 51 -5.18 13.83 20.34
CA ILE A 51 -5.15 15.16 19.68
C ILE A 51 -4.93 16.30 20.70
N THR A 52 -5.44 16.11 21.92
CA THR A 52 -5.33 17.04 23.06
C THR A 52 -3.95 17.12 23.70
N GLU A 53 -3.08 16.13 23.49
CA GLU A 53 -1.73 16.11 24.08
C GLU A 53 -0.71 16.75 23.14
N SER A 54 0.25 17.51 23.67
CA SER A 54 1.30 18.12 22.85
C SER A 54 2.40 17.10 22.59
N CYS A 55 2.84 16.94 21.33
CA CYS A 55 3.95 16.05 21.01
C CYS A 55 5.24 16.61 21.64
N PRO A 56 5.88 15.90 22.59
CA PRO A 56 6.95 16.48 23.38
C PRO A 56 8.25 16.78 22.60
N ASP A 57 8.48 16.14 21.44
CA ASP A 57 9.76 16.19 20.71
C ASP A 57 9.64 16.21 19.17
N ALA A 58 8.49 16.62 18.63
CA ALA A 58 8.18 16.53 17.19
C ALA A 58 7.85 17.90 16.59
N LYS A 59 8.43 18.23 15.41
CA LYS A 59 7.70 19.10 14.47
C LYS A 59 6.38 18.39 14.18
N PRO A 60 5.21 18.97 14.49
CA PRO A 60 3.95 18.29 14.29
C PRO A 60 3.70 18.17 12.79
N ALA A 61 4.15 17.08 12.18
CA ALA A 61 3.52 16.61 10.96
C ALA A 61 2.17 16.07 11.42
N THR A 62 1.11 16.88 11.30
CA THR A 62 -0.28 16.41 11.45
C THR A 62 -0.59 15.50 10.28
N VAL A 63 0.07 14.33 10.25
CA VAL A 63 -0.27 13.28 9.31
C VAL A 63 -1.47 12.60 9.95
N PHE A 64 -2.65 12.93 9.45
CA PHE A 64 -3.86 12.16 9.69
C PHE A 64 -3.69 10.81 8.98
N THR A 65 -2.90 9.92 9.58
CA THR A 65 -2.75 8.55 9.11
C THR A 65 -3.94 7.75 9.61
N ASN A 66 -4.59 6.98 8.73
CA ASN A 66 -5.68 6.05 9.10
C ASN A 66 -5.27 5.01 10.17
N ASP A 67 -3.98 4.93 10.54
CA ASP A 67 -3.45 4.04 11.57
C ASP A 67 -3.74 4.48 13.01
N CYS A 68 -3.89 5.78 13.26
CA CYS A 68 -4.21 6.28 14.59
C CYS A 68 -5.74 6.31 14.77
N LYS A 69 -6.24 5.92 15.95
CA LYS A 69 -7.69 5.93 16.23
C LYS A 69 -8.21 7.36 16.08
N GLY A 70 -9.46 7.55 15.64
CA GLY A 70 -9.99 8.85 15.17
C GLY A 70 -9.87 10.08 16.11
N THR A 71 -9.45 9.92 17.36
CA THR A 71 -9.13 11.02 18.30
C THR A 71 -7.64 11.18 18.58
N GLN A 72 -6.78 10.53 17.80
CA GLN A 72 -5.32 10.49 17.94
C GLN A 72 -4.63 11.11 16.72
N LYS A 73 -3.45 11.67 16.95
CA LYS A 73 -2.54 12.22 15.94
C LYS A 73 -1.21 11.49 15.98
N CYS A 74 -0.51 11.42 14.85
CA CYS A 74 0.83 10.87 14.79
C CYS A 74 1.88 11.91 15.21
N CYS A 75 2.66 11.62 16.25
CA CYS A 75 3.81 12.42 16.68
C CYS A 75 5.10 11.75 16.20
N ILE A 76 5.82 12.37 15.27
CA ILE A 76 7.07 11.83 14.70
C ILE A 76 8.27 12.52 15.37
N PRO A 77 9.13 11.80 16.12
CA PRO A 77 10.34 12.40 16.70
C PRO A 77 11.22 12.97 15.57
N GLY A 78 11.58 14.24 15.67
CA GLY A 78 12.05 15.04 14.53
C GLY A 78 13.27 14.47 13.79
N GLY A 79 13.22 14.59 12.45
CA GLY A 79 14.40 14.70 11.60
C GLY A 79 14.93 16.12 11.51
#